data_AF-A0A8I2YD88-F1
#
_entry.id   AF-A0A8I2YD88-F1
#
_cell.length_a   1.000
_cell.length_b   1.000
_cell.length_c   1.000
_cell.angle_alpha   90.00
_cell.angle_beta   90.00
_cell.angle_gamma   90.00
#
_symmetry.space_group_name_H-M   'P 1'
#
loop_
_entity.id
_entity.type
_entity.pdbx_description
1 polymer ?
#
loop_
_entity_poly.entity_id
_entity_poly.type
_entity_poly.pdbx_seq_one_letter_code
_entity_poly.pdbx_strand_id
1 'polypeptide(L)'
;MCPAHPKGGHTLWASRALVYVERLDVVPQRSSKTESTTGLHVLRRAKRASGKNIGEVIPLDQLRSYAHIIPRFGCIADNRLTHSNSIHGSQTFFLNKYFDKDFFYAISRVL
;
A
#
# COMPACT_ATOMS: atom_id res chain seq x y z
N MET A 1 17.43 -26.19 -25.04
CA MET A 1 18.31 -25.11 -25.49
C MET A 1 17.94 -23.85 -24.73
N CYS A 2 18.81 -23.37 -23.84
CA CYS A 2 18.62 -22.09 -23.16
C CYS A 2 19.06 -20.97 -24.11
N PRO A 3 18.32 -19.85 -24.25
CA PRO A 3 18.80 -18.75 -25.05
C PRO A 3 20.02 -18.14 -24.35
N ALA A 4 21.14 -18.08 -25.07
CA ALA A 4 22.34 -17.39 -24.61
C ALA A 4 22.05 -15.89 -24.54
N HIS A 5 22.23 -15.29 -23.36
CA HIS A 5 22.16 -13.84 -23.20
C HIS A 5 23.30 -13.17 -24.00
N PRO A 6 23.04 -12.07 -24.73
CA PRO A 6 24.09 -11.33 -25.41
C PRO A 6 25.05 -10.73 -24.37
N LYS A 7 26.35 -10.94 -24.58
CA LYS A 7 27.41 -10.21 -23.87
C LYS A 7 27.39 -8.75 -24.35
N GLY A 8 26.95 -7.83 -23.49
CA GLY A 8 27.02 -6.40 -23.79
C GLY A 8 26.00 -5.58 -23.03
N GLY A 9 26.45 -4.95 -21.93
CA GLY A 9 25.65 -4.05 -21.10
C GLY A 9 25.22 -4.69 -19.79
N HIS A 10 25.83 -4.27 -18.68
CA HIS A 10 25.18 -4.40 -17.38
C HIS A 10 23.82 -3.70 -17.51
N THR A 11 22.73 -4.46 -17.56
CA THR A 11 21.40 -3.87 -17.38
C THR A 11 21.42 -3.22 -16.00
N LEU A 12 21.25 -1.89 -15.93
CA LEU A 12 21.22 -1.09 -14.69
C LEU A 12 20.23 -1.63 -13.64
N TRP A 13 19.30 -2.50 -14.05
CA TRP A 13 18.35 -3.20 -13.18
C TRP A 13 18.88 -4.50 -12.56
N ALA A 14 19.86 -5.17 -13.17
CA ALA A 14 20.43 -6.42 -12.64
C ALA A 14 21.22 -6.22 -11.34
N SER A 15 21.56 -4.98 -10.99
CA SER A 15 22.33 -4.62 -9.79
C SER A 15 21.50 -3.93 -8.70
N ARG A 16 20.17 -3.79 -8.86
CA ARG A 16 19.32 -3.10 -7.88
C ARG A 16 18.53 -4.10 -7.04
N ALA A 17 18.44 -3.84 -5.74
CA ALA A 17 17.47 -4.52 -4.89
C ALA A 17 16.05 -4.21 -5.40
N LEU A 18 15.22 -5.24 -5.52
CA LEU A 18 13.84 -5.12 -5.97
C LEU A 18 12.89 -5.35 -4.81
N VAL A 19 11.72 -4.71 -4.86
CA VAL A 19 10.65 -4.88 -3.88
C VAL A 19 9.32 -5.09 -4.60
N TYR A 20 8.52 -6.03 -4.09
CA TYR A 20 7.13 -6.17 -4.50
C TYR A 20 6.28 -5.20 -3.68
N VAL A 21 5.47 -4.39 -4.37
CA VAL A 21 4.55 -3.44 -3.76
C VAL A 21 3.12 -3.76 -4.18
N GLU A 22 2.17 -3.56 -3.28
CA GLU A 22 0.74 -3.63 -3.58
C GLU A 22 0.14 -2.23 -3.58
N ARG A 23 -0.72 -1.95 -4.56
CA ARG A 23 -1.36 -0.66 -4.70
C ARG A 23 -2.58 -0.56 -3.78
N LEU A 24 -2.64 0.54 -3.04
CA LEU A 24 -3.78 0.95 -2.24
C LEU A 24 -4.35 2.26 -2.81
N ASP A 25 -5.65 2.29 -3.09
CA ASP A 25 -6.35 3.49 -3.57
C ASP A 25 -7.10 4.15 -2.41
N VAL A 26 -7.11 5.48 -2.40
CA VAL A 26 -7.95 6.27 -1.48
C VAL A 26 -9.42 6.12 -1.88
N VAL A 27 -10.27 5.79 -0.91
CA VAL A 27 -11.71 5.60 -1.11
C VAL A 27 -12.46 6.86 -0.66
N PRO A 28 -13.22 7.52 -1.56
CA PRO A 28 -14.09 8.64 -1.18
C PRO A 28 -15.08 8.24 -0.09
N GLN A 29 -15.29 9.09 0.91
CA GLN A 29 -16.38 8.91 1.88
C GLN A 29 -17.59 9.75 1.44
N ARG A 30 -18.78 9.37 1.92
CA ARG A 30 -20.07 9.91 1.42
C ARG A 30 -20.20 11.43 1.57
N SER A 31 -19.67 12.01 2.65
CA SER A 31 -19.84 13.41 3.02
C SER A 31 -18.53 14.14 3.32
N SER A 32 -17.40 13.43 3.28
CA SER A 32 -16.08 13.92 3.66
C SER A 32 -14.99 13.16 2.91
N LYS A 33 -13.77 13.66 2.92
CA LYS A 33 -12.62 12.93 2.36
C LYS A 33 -12.06 11.87 3.32
N THR A 34 -12.40 11.98 4.60
CA THR A 34 -11.94 11.13 5.70
C THR A 34 -13.12 10.48 6.40
N GLU A 35 -12.90 9.33 7.03
CA GLU A 35 -13.90 8.69 7.89
C GLU A 35 -14.23 9.59 9.08
N SER A 36 -15.52 9.69 9.43
CA SER A 36 -16.04 10.71 10.35
C SER A 36 -15.57 10.56 11.79
N THR A 37 -15.35 9.34 12.25
CA THR A 37 -14.99 9.03 13.64
C THR A 37 -13.51 9.30 13.90
N THR A 38 -12.65 8.90 12.98
CA THR A 38 -11.19 8.93 13.14
C THR A 38 -10.53 10.12 12.43
N GLY A 39 -11.21 10.72 11.45
CA GLY A 39 -10.64 11.75 10.58
C GLY A 39 -9.51 11.22 9.69
N LEU A 40 -9.45 9.90 9.46
CA LEU A 40 -8.44 9.23 8.63
C LEU A 40 -8.97 8.92 7.23
N HIS A 41 -8.09 8.93 6.24
CA HIS A 41 -8.45 8.45 4.89
C HIS A 41 -8.59 6.94 4.89
N VAL A 42 -9.59 6.46 4.18
CA VAL A 42 -9.81 5.03 3.97
C VAL A 42 -9.09 4.63 2.69
N LEU A 43 -8.27 3.59 2.79
CA LEU A 43 -7.61 2.96 1.66
C LEU A 43 -8.26 1.62 1.36
N ARG A 44 -8.23 1.21 0.10
CA ARG A 44 -8.64 -0.13 -0.33
C ARG A 44 -7.62 -0.71 -1.29
N ARG A 45 -7.42 -2.02 -1.22
CA ARG A 45 -6.59 -2.75 -2.20
C ARG A 45 -7.11 -2.52 -3.61
N ALA A 46 -6.24 -2.06 -4.50
CA ALA A 46 -6.54 -1.97 -5.91
C ALA A 46 -6.67 -3.40 -6.47
N LYS A 47 -7.74 -3.68 -7.22
CA LYS A 47 -8.01 -4.99 -7.79
C LYS A 47 -8.16 -4.91 -9.30
N ARG A 48 -7.67 -5.93 -10.00
CA ARG A 48 -7.95 -6.15 -11.42
C ARG A 48 -9.42 -6.55 -11.61
N ALA A 49 -9.91 -6.53 -12.85
CA ALA A 49 -11.24 -7.04 -13.19
C ALA A 49 -11.44 -8.51 -12.75
N SER A 50 -10.37 -9.30 -12.68
CA SER A 50 -10.36 -10.67 -12.17
C SER A 50 -10.45 -10.80 -10.64
N GLY A 51 -10.46 -9.68 -9.89
CA GLY A 51 -10.48 -9.67 -8.43
C GLY A 51 -9.11 -9.83 -7.75
N LYS A 52 -8.05 -10.12 -8.50
CA LYS A 52 -6.67 -10.20 -7.96
C LYS A 52 -6.14 -8.80 -7.61
N ASN A 53 -5.39 -8.70 -6.51
CA ASN A 53 -4.68 -7.47 -6.12
C ASN A 53 -3.76 -6.98 -7.25
N ILE A 54 -3.69 -5.66 -7.40
CA ILE A 54 -2.73 -4.99 -8.26
C ILE A 54 -1.47 -4.75 -7.44
N GLY A 55 -0.36 -5.29 -7.92
CA GLY A 55 0.97 -5.05 -7.41
C GLY A 55 1.99 -5.01 -8.54
N GLU A 56 3.17 -4.51 -8.22
CA GLU A 56 4.28 -4.30 -9.15
C GLU A 56 5.59 -4.62 -8.45
N VAL A 57 6.61 -5.02 -9.22
CA VAL A 57 7.98 -5.13 -8.74
C VAL A 57 8.74 -3.90 -9.17
N ILE A 58 9.16 -3.08 -8.20
CA ILE A 58 9.89 -1.84 -8.46
C ILE A 58 11.30 -1.93 -7.85
N PRO A 59 12.28 -1.18 -8.39
CA PRO A 59 13.55 -0.95 -7.71
C PRO A 59 13.33 -0.31 -6.33
N LEU A 60 14.07 -0.79 -5.33
CA LEU A 60 13.96 -0.31 -3.94
C LEU A 60 14.25 1.20 -3.83
N ASP A 61 15.13 1.72 -4.68
CA ASP A 61 15.48 3.15 -4.75
C ASP A 61 14.35 4.06 -5.26
N GLN A 62 13.23 3.50 -5.71
CA GLN A 62 12.02 4.25 -6.06
C GLN A 62 11.08 4.50 -4.86
N LEU A 63 11.34 3.89 -3.70
CA LEU A 63 10.57 4.19 -2.48
C LEU A 63 10.88 5.61 -2.01
N ARG A 64 9.84 6.45 -1.93
CA ARG A 64 9.98 7.87 -1.57
C ARG A 64 9.79 8.15 -0.09
N SER A 65 8.85 7.45 0.53
CA SER A 65 8.52 7.65 1.93
C SER A 65 7.84 6.41 2.49
N TYR A 66 7.83 6.32 3.81
CA TYR A 66 7.00 5.37 4.53
C TYR A 66 5.62 5.98 4.76
N ALA A 67 4.62 5.12 4.93
CA ALA A 67 3.28 5.47 5.35
C ALA A 67 2.80 4.41 6.33
N HIS A 68 2.14 4.83 7.40
CA HIS A 68 1.59 3.90 8.37
C HIS A 68 0.13 3.59 8.03
N ILE A 69 -0.17 2.32 7.81
CA ILE A 69 -1.53 1.84 7.54
C ILE A 69 -2.03 0.98 8.70
N ILE A 70 -3.31 1.11 9.02
CA ILE A 70 -3.96 0.33 10.08
C ILE A 70 -5.08 -0.48 9.43
N PRO A 71 -5.11 -1.82 9.56
CA PRO A 71 -6.25 -2.64 9.16
C PRO A 71 -7.57 -2.05 9.65
N ARG A 72 -8.51 -1.80 8.74
CA ARG A 72 -9.85 -1.36 9.11
C ARG A 72 -10.74 -2.59 9.28
N PHE A 73 -10.98 -2.95 10.53
CA PHE A 73 -11.98 -3.94 10.89
C PHE A 73 -13.37 -3.30 10.93
N GLY A 74 -14.41 -4.07 10.63
CA GLY A 74 -15.79 -3.64 10.82
C GLY A 74 -16.16 -3.63 12.31
N CYS A 75 -17.46 -3.64 12.62
CA CYS A 75 -17.93 -3.75 13.99
C CYS A 75 -17.43 -5.03 14.70
N ILE A 76 -17.15 -6.07 13.92
CA ILE A 76 -16.61 -7.36 14.40
C ILE A 76 -15.37 -7.67 13.56
N ALA A 77 -14.24 -7.89 14.22
CA ALA A 77 -13.03 -8.38 13.58
C ALA A 77 -13.12 -9.90 13.39
N ASP A 78 -12.58 -10.41 12.28
CA ASP A 78 -12.45 -11.86 12.07
C ASP A 78 -11.46 -12.42 13.12
N ASN A 79 -11.92 -13.38 13.91
CA ASN A 79 -11.16 -13.98 15.01
C ASN A 79 -9.95 -14.80 14.56
N ARG A 80 -9.84 -15.10 13.26
CA ARG A 80 -8.68 -15.76 12.65
C ARG A 80 -7.55 -14.77 12.37
N LEU A 81 -7.83 -13.46 12.45
CA LEU A 81 -6.82 -12.44 12.24
C LEU A 81 -5.91 -12.32 13.46
N THR A 82 -4.62 -12.34 13.20
CA THR A 82 -3.55 -12.16 14.15
C THR A 82 -2.73 -10.94 13.75
N HIS A 83 -1.82 -10.53 14.63
CA HIS A 83 -0.85 -9.49 14.30
C HIS A 83 -0.10 -9.78 12.99
N SER A 84 0.28 -11.04 12.73
CA SER A 84 1.09 -11.42 11.56
C SER A 84 0.32 -11.51 10.24
N ASN A 85 -0.99 -11.80 10.28
CA ASN A 85 -1.78 -12.01 9.06
C ASN A 85 -2.79 -10.87 8.76
N SER A 86 -3.03 -9.97 9.72
CA SER A 86 -4.08 -8.94 9.61
C SER A 86 -3.88 -8.03 8.40
N ILE A 87 -2.65 -7.62 8.10
CA ILE A 87 -2.33 -6.80 6.93
C ILE A 87 -2.67 -7.55 5.63
N HIS A 88 -2.30 -8.82 5.55
CA HIS A 88 -2.53 -9.64 4.36
C HIS A 88 -4.02 -9.97 4.15
N GLY A 89 -4.75 -10.25 5.24
CA GLY A 89 -6.17 -10.59 5.20
C GLY A 89 -7.09 -9.39 4.97
N SER A 90 -6.68 -8.19 5.38
CA SER A 90 -7.52 -7.00 5.30
C SER A 90 -7.63 -6.44 3.89
N GLN A 91 -8.83 -5.99 3.54
CA GLN A 91 -9.13 -5.38 2.23
C GLN A 91 -9.14 -3.85 2.29
N THR A 92 -9.38 -3.29 3.47
CA THR A 92 -9.47 -1.85 3.73
C THR A 92 -8.58 -1.46 4.89
N PHE A 93 -8.04 -0.24 4.82
CA PHE A 93 -7.11 0.28 5.80
C PHE A 93 -7.43 1.74 6.11
N PHE A 94 -7.00 2.21 7.27
CA PHE A 94 -6.86 3.64 7.54
C PHE A 94 -5.42 4.07 7.24
N LEU A 95 -5.27 5.23 6.61
CA LEU A 95 -3.97 5.91 6.51
C LEU A 95 -3.74 6.73 7.79
N ASN A 96 -2.82 6.29 8.64
CA ASN A 96 -2.55 6.95 9.91
C ASN A 96 -1.73 8.23 9.70
N LYS A 97 -2.42 9.36 9.53
CA LYS A 97 -1.76 10.67 9.46
C LYS A 97 -1.09 11.08 10.77
N TYR A 98 -1.38 10.43 11.90
CA TYR A 98 -0.82 10.77 13.21
C TYR A 98 0.47 10.01 13.54
N PHE A 99 1.01 9.22 12.60
CA PHE A 99 2.23 8.42 12.83
C PHE A 99 3.46 9.30 13.11
N ASP A 100 3.59 10.39 12.37
CA ASP A 100 4.63 11.40 12.59
C ASP A 100 4.12 12.80 12.19
N LYS A 101 4.79 13.82 12.72
CA LYS A 101 4.36 15.22 12.57
C LYS A 101 4.44 15.70 11.11
N ASP A 102 5.47 15.30 10.37
CA ASP A 102 5.68 15.77 9.00
C ASP A 102 4.65 15.13 8.06
N PHE A 103 4.37 13.84 8.26
CA PHE A 103 3.31 13.12 7.56
C PHE A 103 1.93 13.68 7.87
N PHE A 104 1.66 14.06 9.13
CA PHE A 104 0.42 14.73 9.49
C PHE A 104 0.17 15.97 8.63
N TYR A 105 1.17 16.86 8.52
CA TYR A 105 1.04 18.08 7.73
C TYR A 105 0.98 17.82 6.23
N ALA A 106 1.76 16.87 5.73
CA ALA A 106 1.75 16.50 4.31
C ALA A 106 0.38 15.98 3.87
N ILE A 107 -0.20 15.06 4.65
CA ILE A 107 -1.48 14.42 4.30
C ILE A 107 -2.66 15.34 4.55
N SER A 108 -2.69 16.10 5.64
CA SER A 108 -3.82 16.99 5.97
C SER A 108 -3.99 18.16 4.99
N ARG A 109 -2.97 18.47 4.17
CA ARG A 109 -3.02 19.54 3.17
C ARG A 109 -3.34 19.04 1.76
N VAL A 110 -2.98 17.79 1.45
CA VAL A 110 -2.96 17.28 0.06
C VAL A 110 -4.14 16.35 -0.23
N LEU A 111 -4.57 15.55 0.74
CA LEU A 111 -5.70 14.62 0.58
C LEU A 111 -6.96 15.22 1.18
#